data_AF-A0A7C1U9L7-F1
#
_entry.id   AF-A0A7C1U9L7-F1
#
_cell.length_a   1.000
_cell.length_b   1.000
_cell.length_c   1.000
_cell.angle_alpha   90.00
_cell.angle_beta   90.00
_cell.angle_gamma   90.00
#
_symmetry.space_group_name_H-M   'P 1'
#
loop_
_entity.id
_entity.type
_entity.pdbx_description
1 polymer ?
#
loop_
_entity_poly.entity_id
_entity_poly.type
_entity_poly.pdbx_seq_one_letter_code
_entity_poly.pdbx_strand_id
1 'polypeptide(L)'
;MIERADRTRRRGQAVVDMGAARFVAALLTYCAFAVYLYQPHFRSFDKWQYLLAVNALLASAGCYLLSRRWVAGFLESLLAGAVYGFGPFTLGLAKFHPTAGLLVAALPWLFCPAAFGPRGKWRLLRVPLAALPFLAIFLFFKLSARFGLYPIPIRLKLLPSDLVGLLAPLIAAKRKTTLIGFYHAPIAPLIMGISIFLAPLKLLATGGIGQRLKSTAALTTRRFGIMAIFAGATALSFCDSYLQISPLIFFAISMLVCSILAGAGMQGLVSAGPADRKWILFAAIVMGVLAIVSLLLATKYFQTFLGLGNGYAVLFVHAGKMYVLCAIALAIFFFTARAKLRVMPIRLALLCAPIAIDFFLSARDIVDKTM
;
A
#
# COMPACT_ATOMS: atom_id res chain seq x y z
N MET A 1 -1.52 -16.56 -45.32
CA MET A 1 -0.88 -16.94 -44.03
C MET A 1 0.07 -15.85 -43.50
N ILE A 2 0.86 -15.21 -44.36
CA ILE A 2 1.78 -14.09 -44.04
C ILE A 2 1.05 -12.87 -43.43
N GLU A 3 -0.13 -12.51 -43.94
CA GLU A 3 -0.88 -11.34 -43.46
C GLU A 3 -1.42 -11.48 -42.02
N ARG A 4 -1.67 -12.72 -41.55
CA ARG A 4 -2.08 -12.98 -40.16
C ARG A 4 -0.91 -12.83 -39.18
N ALA A 5 0.31 -13.16 -39.60
CA ALA A 5 1.52 -13.04 -38.77
C ALA A 5 1.91 -11.57 -38.57
N ASP A 6 1.71 -10.72 -39.58
CA ASP A 6 2.02 -9.29 -39.46
C ASP A 6 1.01 -8.55 -38.55
N ARG A 7 -0.28 -8.91 -38.63
CA ARG A 7 -1.31 -8.36 -37.73
C ARG A 7 -1.08 -8.73 -36.26
N THR A 8 -0.65 -9.95 -35.96
CA THR A 8 -0.36 -10.36 -34.57
C THR A 8 0.89 -9.65 -34.03
N ARG A 9 1.91 -9.44 -34.87
CA ARG A 9 3.12 -8.68 -34.50
C ARG A 9 2.79 -7.21 -34.19
N ARG A 10 2.05 -6.53 -35.06
CA ARG A 10 1.61 -5.13 -34.84
C ARG A 10 0.75 -4.98 -33.58
N ARG A 11 -0.16 -5.92 -33.34
CA ARG A 11 -1.00 -5.92 -32.12
C ARG A 11 -0.19 -6.15 -30.86
N GLY A 12 0.84 -7.00 -30.92
CA GLY A 12 1.78 -7.20 -29.81
C GLY A 12 2.57 -5.94 -29.50
N GLN A 13 3.10 -5.27 -30.52
CA GLN A 13 3.89 -4.05 -30.36
C GLN A 13 3.05 -2.90 -29.77
N ALA A 14 1.83 -2.67 -30.28
CA ALA A 14 0.93 -1.65 -29.74
C ALA A 14 0.58 -1.86 -28.24
N VAL A 15 0.48 -3.12 -27.78
CA VAL A 15 0.25 -3.42 -26.36
C VAL A 15 1.48 -3.11 -25.50
N VAL A 16 2.68 -3.38 -26.02
CA VAL A 16 3.94 -3.03 -25.36
C VAL A 16 4.10 -1.51 -25.27
N ASP A 17 3.86 -0.80 -26.37
CA ASP A 17 3.97 0.67 -26.44
C ASP A 17 2.99 1.35 -25.48
N MET A 18 1.74 0.89 -25.44
CA MET A 18 0.75 1.39 -24.48
C MET A 18 1.13 1.09 -23.03
N GLY A 19 1.76 -0.06 -22.76
CA GLY A 19 2.28 -0.41 -21.45
C GLY A 19 3.41 0.52 -21.01
N ALA A 20 4.36 0.78 -21.91
CA ALA A 20 5.48 1.69 -21.68
C ALA A 20 5.00 3.13 -21.43
N ALA A 21 4.08 3.64 -22.27
CA ALA A 21 3.51 4.98 -22.10
C ALA A 21 2.83 5.16 -20.74
N ARG A 22 2.06 4.16 -20.29
CA ARG A 22 1.43 4.17 -18.95
C ARG A 22 2.47 4.15 -17.84
N PHE A 23 3.53 3.34 -17.97
CA PHE A 23 4.60 3.32 -16.98
C PHE A 23 5.31 4.67 -16.89
N VAL A 24 5.63 5.30 -18.02
CA VAL A 24 6.24 6.64 -18.08
C VAL A 24 5.32 7.68 -17.44
N ALA A 25 4.01 7.65 -17.73
CA ALA A 25 3.06 8.57 -17.11
C ALA A 25 3.01 8.40 -15.58
N ALA A 26 3.04 7.16 -15.07
CA ALA A 26 3.11 6.89 -13.64
C ALA A 26 4.41 7.42 -13.02
N LEU A 27 5.55 7.18 -13.68
CA LEU A 27 6.85 7.67 -13.23
C LEU A 27 6.89 9.21 -13.17
N LEU A 28 6.40 9.90 -14.20
CA LEU A 28 6.30 11.36 -14.22
C LEU A 28 5.42 11.89 -13.09
N THR A 29 4.31 11.21 -12.81
CA THR A 29 3.40 11.58 -11.70
C THR A 29 4.10 11.42 -10.35
N TYR A 30 4.81 10.31 -10.14
CA TYR A 30 5.58 10.10 -8.92
C TYR A 30 6.72 11.11 -8.78
N CYS A 31 7.43 11.42 -9.88
CA CYS A 31 8.49 12.45 -9.89
C CYS A 31 7.93 13.82 -9.51
N ALA A 32 6.82 14.24 -10.13
CA ALA A 32 6.17 15.51 -9.79
C ALA A 32 5.76 15.56 -8.32
N PHE A 33 5.21 14.46 -7.79
CA PHE A 33 4.82 14.38 -6.38
C PHE A 33 6.02 14.38 -5.43
N ALA A 34 7.11 13.68 -5.75
CA ALA A 34 8.34 13.70 -4.96
C ALA A 34 8.98 15.10 -4.95
N VAL A 35 9.01 15.78 -6.10
CA VAL A 35 9.49 17.18 -6.16
C VAL A 35 8.60 18.07 -5.30
N TYR A 36 7.28 18.01 -5.44
CA TYR A 36 6.36 18.78 -4.59
C TYR A 36 6.62 18.57 -3.09
N LEU A 37 6.86 17.32 -2.68
CA LEU A 37 7.05 16.93 -1.28
C LEU A 37 8.39 17.38 -0.70
N TYR A 38 9.49 17.22 -1.46
CA TYR A 38 10.85 17.43 -0.96
C TYR A 38 11.49 18.75 -1.40
N GLN A 39 10.94 19.45 -2.40
CA GLN A 39 11.45 20.74 -2.88
C GLN A 39 11.69 21.76 -1.76
N PRO A 40 10.81 21.92 -0.74
CA PRO A 40 11.05 22.87 0.35
C PRO A 40 12.34 22.58 1.14
N HIS A 41 12.79 21.32 1.14
CA HIS A 41 13.90 20.83 1.96
C HIS A 41 15.20 20.64 1.15
N PHE A 42 15.19 20.72 -0.18
CA PHE A 42 16.39 20.47 -0.99
C PHE A 42 17.59 21.37 -0.66
N ARG A 43 17.36 22.58 -0.15
CA ARG A 43 18.45 23.50 0.24
C ARG A 43 19.20 23.04 1.49
N SER A 44 18.56 22.30 2.38
CA SER A 44 19.18 21.73 3.59
C SER A 44 19.66 20.30 3.38
N PHE A 45 19.52 19.75 2.17
CA PHE A 45 19.83 18.35 1.92
C PHE A 45 21.32 18.06 1.83
N ASP A 46 21.78 17.16 2.69
CA ASP A 46 23.05 16.47 2.51
C ASP A 46 22.99 15.49 1.32
N LYS A 47 24.16 15.09 0.82
CA LYS A 47 24.29 14.16 -0.33
C LYS A 47 23.45 12.88 -0.17
N TRP A 48 23.32 12.36 1.06
CA TRP A 48 22.55 11.15 1.34
C TRP A 48 21.05 11.36 1.45
N GLN A 49 20.59 12.58 1.75
CA GLN A 49 19.16 12.86 1.94
C GLN A 49 18.40 12.89 0.61
N TYR A 50 19.07 13.14 -0.52
CA TYR A 50 18.49 12.93 -1.86
C TYR A 50 18.03 11.48 -2.09
N LEU A 51 18.63 10.49 -1.40
CA LEU A 51 18.17 9.11 -1.48
C LEU A 51 16.72 8.95 -1.00
N LEU A 52 16.21 9.82 -0.12
CA LEU A 52 14.84 9.72 0.37
C LEU A 52 13.83 9.88 -0.77
N ALA A 53 14.02 10.89 -1.61
CA ALA A 53 13.19 11.12 -2.79
C ALA A 53 13.35 9.97 -3.81
N VAL A 54 14.58 9.54 -4.07
CA VAL A 54 14.87 8.43 -5.00
C VAL A 54 14.24 7.13 -4.52
N ASN A 55 14.32 6.83 -3.22
CA ASN A 55 13.73 5.64 -2.61
C ASN A 55 12.21 5.63 -2.75
N ALA A 56 11.54 6.76 -2.47
CA ALA A 56 10.09 6.88 -2.64
C ALA A 56 9.69 6.63 -4.11
N LEU A 57 10.43 7.22 -5.07
CA LEU A 57 10.20 7.01 -6.51
C LEU A 57 10.39 5.56 -6.93
N LEU A 58 11.50 4.93 -6.54
CA LEU A 58 11.80 3.54 -6.89
C LEU A 58 10.81 2.57 -6.24
N ALA A 59 10.43 2.81 -4.99
CA ALA A 59 9.40 2.05 -4.29
C ALA A 59 8.04 2.15 -5.02
N SER A 60 7.61 3.37 -5.35
CA SER A 60 6.35 3.60 -6.06
C SER A 60 6.33 3.00 -7.46
N ALA A 61 7.38 3.22 -8.24
CA ALA A 61 7.49 2.68 -9.60
C ALA A 61 7.56 1.14 -9.61
N GLY A 62 8.32 0.55 -8.69
CA GLY A 62 8.38 -0.90 -8.55
C GLY A 62 7.06 -1.50 -8.11
N CYS A 63 6.37 -0.88 -7.14
CA CYS A 63 5.07 -1.35 -6.67
C CYS A 63 3.98 -1.18 -7.75
N TYR A 64 4.00 -0.08 -8.51
CA TYR A 64 3.14 0.09 -9.69
C TYR A 64 3.33 -1.05 -10.69
N LEU A 65 4.58 -1.35 -11.05
CA LEU A 65 4.88 -2.39 -12.03
C LEU A 65 4.43 -3.76 -11.51
N LEU A 66 4.76 -4.07 -10.27
CA LEU A 66 4.36 -5.31 -9.61
C LEU A 66 2.83 -5.46 -9.52
N SER A 67 2.11 -4.39 -9.19
CA SER A 67 0.65 -4.41 -9.06
C SER A 67 -0.05 -4.70 -10.38
N ARG A 68 0.54 -4.36 -11.54
CA ARG A 68 0.00 -4.68 -12.88
C ARG A 68 -0.31 -6.17 -13.08
N ARG A 69 0.31 -7.05 -12.28
CA ARG A 69 0.04 -8.49 -12.33
C ARG A 69 -1.38 -8.84 -11.87
N TRP A 70 -1.96 -8.05 -10.96
CA TRP A 70 -3.26 -8.29 -10.32
C TRP A 70 -4.27 -7.16 -10.53
N VAL A 71 -3.81 -5.93 -10.80
CA VAL A 71 -4.62 -4.73 -10.99
C VAL A 71 -4.57 -4.32 -12.46
N ALA A 72 -5.73 -4.26 -13.11
CA ALA A 72 -5.83 -3.97 -14.54
C ALA A 72 -5.83 -2.46 -14.83
N GLY A 73 -6.48 -1.68 -13.97
CA GLY A 73 -6.67 -0.25 -14.14
C GLY A 73 -5.39 0.57 -13.86
N PHE A 74 -5.22 1.66 -14.61
CA PHE A 74 -4.03 2.52 -14.53
C PHE A 74 -3.97 3.26 -13.20
N LEU A 75 -5.05 3.97 -12.84
CA LEU A 75 -5.12 4.78 -11.62
C LEU A 75 -5.05 3.93 -10.35
N GLU A 76 -5.58 2.72 -10.40
CA GLU A 76 -5.58 1.76 -9.31
C GLU A 76 -4.17 1.19 -9.06
N SER A 77 -3.41 0.97 -10.13
CA SER A 77 -1.99 0.62 -10.03
C SER A 77 -1.16 1.82 -9.59
N LEU A 78 -1.50 3.02 -10.09
CA LEU A 78 -0.87 4.28 -9.69
C LEU A 78 -1.04 4.51 -8.19
N LEU A 79 -2.25 4.27 -7.67
CA LEU A 79 -2.56 4.33 -6.25
C LEU A 79 -1.75 3.31 -5.45
N ALA A 80 -1.69 2.04 -5.89
CA ALA A 80 -0.90 1.04 -5.20
C ALA A 80 0.57 1.46 -5.04
N GLY A 81 1.18 1.98 -6.12
CA GLY A 81 2.52 2.53 -6.06
C GLY A 81 2.64 3.75 -5.16
N ALA A 82 1.68 4.69 -5.21
CA ALA A 82 1.69 5.87 -4.36
C ALA A 82 1.60 5.51 -2.87
N VAL A 83 0.68 4.61 -2.51
CA VAL A 83 0.49 4.10 -1.15
C VAL A 83 1.75 3.43 -0.62
N TYR A 84 2.48 2.71 -1.47
CA TYR A 84 3.69 2.04 -1.03
C TYR A 84 4.87 3.00 -0.87
N GLY A 85 5.22 3.77 -1.91
CA GLY A 85 6.43 4.59 -1.89
C GLY A 85 6.29 5.92 -1.16
N PHE A 86 5.10 6.52 -1.15
CA PHE A 86 4.81 7.75 -0.42
C PHE A 86 3.91 7.52 0.80
N GLY A 87 3.66 6.27 1.20
CA GLY A 87 2.87 5.98 2.39
C GLY A 87 3.58 6.39 3.68
N PRO A 88 2.83 6.51 4.81
CA PRO A 88 3.39 6.84 6.11
C PRO A 88 4.56 5.96 6.53
N PHE A 89 4.52 4.66 6.20
CA PHE A 89 5.59 3.73 6.51
C PHE A 89 6.90 4.08 5.81
N THR A 90 6.88 4.25 4.48
CA THR A 90 8.09 4.52 3.70
C THR A 90 8.65 5.90 3.99
N LEU A 91 7.78 6.93 4.10
CA LEU A 91 8.21 8.26 4.52
C LEU A 91 8.75 8.27 5.95
N GLY A 92 8.17 7.46 6.83
CA GLY A 92 8.62 7.30 8.21
C GLY A 92 10.04 6.74 8.36
N LEU A 93 10.57 6.06 7.34
CA LEU A 93 11.95 5.59 7.33
C LEU A 93 12.97 6.72 7.25
N ALA A 94 12.54 7.94 6.90
CA ALA A 94 13.37 9.13 6.97
C ALA A 94 13.91 9.43 8.38
N LYS A 95 13.25 8.91 9.42
CA LYS A 95 13.73 9.00 10.82
C LYS A 95 14.98 8.15 11.06
N PHE A 96 15.32 7.24 10.16
CA PHE A 96 16.49 6.39 10.22
C PHE A 96 17.51 6.79 9.14
N HIS A 97 18.50 5.95 8.92
CA HIS A 97 19.50 6.21 7.88
C HIS A 97 18.84 6.18 6.48
N PRO A 98 19.17 7.09 5.54
CA PRO A 98 18.55 7.12 4.20
C PRO A 98 18.66 5.82 3.41
N THR A 99 19.65 4.98 3.70
CA THR A 99 19.80 3.66 3.08
C THR A 99 18.76 2.63 3.53
N ALA A 100 18.05 2.86 4.65
CA ALA A 100 16.92 2.03 5.06
C ALA A 100 15.82 2.02 3.99
N GLY A 101 15.57 3.18 3.39
CA GLY A 101 14.60 3.31 2.30
C GLY A 101 15.00 2.57 1.02
N LEU A 102 16.31 2.38 0.76
CA LEU A 102 16.77 1.64 -0.43
C LEU A 102 16.30 0.18 -0.40
N LEU A 103 16.38 -0.45 0.78
CA LEU A 103 15.96 -1.84 0.93
C LEU A 103 14.45 -1.98 0.70
N VAL A 104 13.65 -1.06 1.23
CA VAL A 104 12.20 -1.02 1.00
C VAL A 104 11.88 -0.73 -0.46
N ALA A 105 12.60 0.21 -1.08
CA ALA A 105 12.44 0.53 -2.50
C ALA A 105 12.78 -0.65 -3.42
N ALA A 106 13.71 -1.53 -3.03
CA ALA A 106 14.10 -2.71 -3.80
C ALA A 106 13.07 -3.85 -3.74
N LEU A 107 12.25 -3.96 -2.69
CA LEU A 107 11.34 -5.12 -2.50
C LEU A 107 10.41 -5.38 -3.68
N PRO A 108 9.70 -4.38 -4.25
CA PRO A 108 8.80 -4.64 -5.37
C PRO A 108 9.53 -5.16 -6.61
N TRP A 109 10.75 -4.66 -6.87
CA TRP A 109 11.59 -5.09 -7.98
C TRP A 109 12.05 -6.53 -7.81
N LEU A 110 12.42 -6.92 -6.58
CA LEU A 110 12.84 -8.28 -6.27
C LEU A 110 11.69 -9.29 -6.37
N PHE A 111 10.44 -8.87 -6.16
CA PHE A 111 9.26 -9.71 -6.42
C PHE A 111 8.85 -9.78 -7.90
N CYS A 112 9.26 -8.84 -8.75
CA CYS A 112 8.88 -8.82 -10.17
C CYS A 112 9.29 -10.10 -10.93
N PRO A 113 10.51 -10.65 -10.80
CA PRO A 113 10.89 -11.94 -11.41
C PRO A 113 9.96 -13.08 -11.01
N ALA A 114 9.55 -13.16 -9.74
CA ALA A 114 8.62 -14.21 -9.30
C ALA A 114 7.20 -14.01 -9.87
N ALA A 115 6.74 -12.76 -9.95
CA ALA A 115 5.41 -12.39 -10.42
C ALA A 115 5.23 -12.58 -11.93
N PHE A 116 6.22 -12.14 -12.71
CA PHE A 116 6.20 -12.12 -14.18
C PHE A 116 7.02 -13.23 -14.84
N GLY A 117 7.84 -13.96 -14.09
CA GLY A 117 8.78 -14.95 -14.60
C GLY A 117 8.18 -16.24 -15.17
N PRO A 118 8.97 -17.32 -15.23
CA PRO A 118 8.76 -18.42 -16.18
C PRO A 118 7.38 -19.08 -16.05
N ARG A 119 6.82 -19.48 -17.20
CA ARG A 119 5.58 -20.28 -17.31
C ARG A 119 5.94 -21.69 -17.81
N GLY A 120 5.02 -22.65 -17.67
CA GLY A 120 5.23 -24.03 -18.13
C GLY A 120 6.17 -24.83 -17.22
N LYS A 121 7.12 -25.57 -17.82
CA LYS A 121 8.04 -26.50 -17.12
C LYS A 121 8.87 -25.83 -16.01
N TRP A 122 9.18 -24.54 -16.15
CA TRP A 122 9.99 -23.77 -15.21
C TRP A 122 9.18 -23.05 -14.11
N ARG A 123 7.90 -23.39 -13.94
CA ARG A 123 7.04 -22.72 -12.95
C ARG A 123 7.54 -22.86 -11.51
N LEU A 124 8.22 -23.95 -11.19
CA LEU A 124 8.82 -24.18 -9.86
C LEU A 124 9.90 -23.15 -9.52
N LEU A 125 10.57 -22.56 -10.53
CA LEU A 125 11.57 -21.52 -10.32
C LEU A 125 10.98 -20.24 -9.70
N ARG A 126 9.65 -20.07 -9.73
CA ARG A 126 8.99 -18.94 -9.06
C ARG A 126 9.13 -18.98 -7.53
N VAL A 127 9.28 -20.17 -6.94
CA VAL A 127 9.44 -20.32 -5.49
C VAL A 127 10.76 -19.72 -4.99
N PRO A 128 11.94 -20.11 -5.52
CA PRO A 128 13.20 -19.47 -5.12
C PRO A 128 13.24 -17.99 -5.53
N LEU A 129 12.65 -17.61 -6.68
CA LEU A 129 12.55 -16.20 -7.05
C LEU A 129 11.70 -15.37 -6.07
N ALA A 130 10.67 -15.96 -5.46
CA ALA A 130 9.86 -15.30 -4.44
C ALA A 130 10.59 -15.15 -3.09
N ALA A 131 11.65 -15.93 -2.86
CA ALA A 131 12.51 -15.82 -1.69
C ALA A 131 13.60 -14.74 -1.84
N LEU A 132 13.83 -14.21 -3.05
CA LEU A 132 14.84 -13.17 -3.31
C LEU A 132 14.74 -11.94 -2.39
N PRO A 133 13.56 -11.38 -2.10
CA PRO A 133 13.45 -10.23 -1.19
C PRO A 133 13.96 -10.54 0.22
N PHE A 134 13.70 -11.74 0.74
CA PHE A 134 14.20 -12.17 2.05
C PHE A 134 15.72 -12.34 2.05
N LEU A 135 16.27 -12.94 0.99
CA LEU A 135 17.71 -13.07 0.82
C LEU A 135 18.39 -11.70 0.72
N ALA A 136 17.80 -10.76 -0.01
CA ALA A 136 18.32 -9.40 -0.15
C ALA A 136 18.32 -8.65 1.19
N ILE A 137 17.25 -8.76 1.99
CA ILE A 137 17.20 -8.21 3.36
C ILE A 137 18.35 -8.79 4.19
N PHE A 138 18.52 -10.12 4.20
CA PHE A 138 19.57 -10.77 4.96
C PHE A 138 20.97 -10.31 4.54
N LEU A 139 21.26 -10.30 3.24
CA LEU A 139 22.56 -9.88 2.70
C LEU A 139 22.83 -8.40 2.98
N PHE A 140 21.81 -7.54 2.86
CA PHE A 140 21.94 -6.11 3.12
C PHE A 140 22.30 -5.81 4.57
N PHE A 141 21.63 -6.44 5.54
CA PHE A 141 21.96 -6.26 6.96
C PHE A 141 23.34 -6.86 7.30
N LYS A 142 23.68 -8.02 6.75
CA LYS A 142 25.01 -8.63 6.95
C LYS A 142 26.14 -7.78 6.38
N LEU A 143 25.94 -7.20 5.19
CA LEU A 143 26.90 -6.30 4.57
C LEU A 143 27.02 -5.00 5.35
N SER A 144 25.89 -4.39 5.75
CA SER A 144 25.87 -3.15 6.52
C SER A 144 26.56 -3.31 7.88
N ALA A 145 26.33 -4.45 8.56
CA ALA A 145 26.99 -4.78 9.81
C ALA A 145 28.53 -4.86 9.68
N ARG A 146 29.06 -5.32 8.54
CA ARG A 146 30.52 -5.31 8.28
C ARG A 146 31.11 -3.90 8.20
N PHE A 147 30.31 -2.92 7.80
CA PHE A 147 30.71 -1.51 7.76
C PHE A 147 30.32 -0.75 9.04
N GLY A 148 29.83 -1.43 10.08
CA GLY A 148 29.33 -0.79 11.30
C GLY A 148 28.07 0.03 11.11
N LEU A 149 27.38 -0.12 9.97
CA LEU A 149 26.16 0.61 9.64
C LEU A 149 24.94 -0.25 9.95
N TYR A 150 24.00 0.30 10.72
CA TYR A 150 22.70 -0.32 10.97
C TYR A 150 21.60 0.63 10.48
N PRO A 151 21.15 0.45 9.23
CA PRO A 151 20.23 1.39 8.59
C PRO A 151 18.92 1.57 9.37
N ILE A 152 18.49 0.51 10.07
CA ILE A 152 17.38 0.51 11.02
C ILE A 152 17.91 -0.14 12.32
N PRO A 153 17.57 0.39 13.52
CA PRO A 153 17.99 -0.22 14.77
C PRO A 153 17.55 -1.70 14.86
N ILE A 154 18.50 -2.57 15.19
CA ILE A 154 18.33 -4.03 15.17
C ILE A 154 17.25 -4.49 16.17
N ARG A 155 17.13 -3.80 17.31
CA ARG A 155 16.15 -4.11 18.37
C ARG A 155 14.76 -3.55 18.09
N LEU A 156 14.57 -2.82 16.99
CA LEU A 156 13.30 -2.18 16.68
C LEU A 156 12.33 -3.21 16.08
N LYS A 157 11.35 -3.59 16.89
CA LYS A 157 10.24 -4.47 16.49
C LYS A 157 8.91 -3.71 16.57
N LEU A 158 7.90 -4.26 15.90
CA LEU A 158 6.55 -3.75 16.06
C LEU A 158 5.99 -4.12 17.43
N LEU A 159 5.49 -3.12 18.15
CA LEU A 159 4.68 -3.35 19.33
C LEU A 159 3.20 -3.33 18.92
N PRO A 160 2.33 -4.10 19.59
CA PRO A 160 0.88 -4.01 19.38
C PRO A 160 0.33 -2.58 19.55
N SER A 161 0.96 -1.77 20.41
CA SER A 161 0.64 -0.34 20.57
C SER A 161 0.89 0.48 19.31
N ASP A 162 1.85 0.08 18.47
CA ASP A 162 2.21 0.82 17.27
C ASP A 162 1.20 0.63 16.14
N LEU A 163 0.34 -0.40 16.24
CA LEU A 163 -0.80 -0.60 15.34
C LEU A 163 -1.81 0.54 15.43
N VAL A 164 -1.83 1.31 16.53
CA VAL A 164 -2.64 2.55 16.61
C VAL A 164 -2.20 3.55 15.52
N GLY A 165 -0.94 3.50 15.08
CA GLY A 165 -0.43 4.28 13.96
C GLY A 165 -1.15 3.99 12.63
N LEU A 166 -1.71 2.79 12.44
CA LEU A 166 -2.50 2.45 11.24
C LEU A 166 -3.77 3.30 11.15
N LEU A 167 -4.30 3.76 12.28
CA LEU A 167 -5.53 4.55 12.35
C LEU A 167 -5.24 6.06 12.36
N ALA A 168 -4.09 6.48 12.87
CA ALA A 168 -3.72 7.88 13.00
C ALA A 168 -2.22 8.10 12.70
N PRO A 169 -1.80 7.98 11.42
CA PRO A 169 -0.39 8.07 11.04
C PRO A 169 0.24 9.41 11.40
N LEU A 170 -0.52 10.51 11.33
CA LEU A 170 -0.05 11.85 11.68
C LEU A 170 0.35 11.98 13.16
N ILE A 171 -0.29 11.21 14.04
CA ILE A 171 -0.01 11.22 15.47
C ILE A 171 1.24 10.42 15.77
N ALA A 172 1.41 9.28 15.11
CA ALA A 172 2.65 8.51 15.15
C ALA A 172 3.84 9.34 14.63
N ALA A 173 3.62 10.19 13.61
CA ALA A 173 4.64 11.14 13.16
C ALA A 173 5.12 12.02 14.32
N LYS A 174 4.18 12.67 15.01
CA LYS A 174 4.45 13.62 16.10
C LYS A 174 5.06 12.97 17.35
N ARG A 175 4.66 11.73 17.69
CA ARG A 175 5.19 11.01 18.87
C ARG A 175 6.61 10.47 18.70
N LYS A 176 7.25 10.71 17.55
CA LYS A 176 8.53 10.08 17.16
C LYS A 176 8.51 8.54 17.21
N THR A 177 7.33 7.93 17.26
CA THR A 177 7.19 6.46 17.16
C THR A 177 7.36 6.02 15.72
N THR A 178 7.51 4.72 15.51
CA THR A 178 7.50 4.12 14.18
C THR A 178 6.20 4.46 13.47
N LEU A 179 6.31 5.16 12.36
CA LEU A 179 5.18 5.48 11.48
C LEU A 179 4.79 4.21 10.75
N ILE A 180 3.76 3.55 11.25
CA ILE A 180 3.23 2.31 10.68
C ILE A 180 1.82 2.65 10.27
N GLY A 181 1.50 2.61 8.98
CA GLY A 181 0.14 2.92 8.57
C GLY A 181 -0.09 3.20 7.10
N PHE A 182 -1.37 3.31 6.78
CA PHE A 182 -1.89 3.85 5.53
C PHE A 182 -2.45 5.25 5.81
N TYR A 183 -2.54 6.07 4.78
CA TYR A 183 -3.40 7.25 4.85
C TYR A 183 -4.86 6.83 5.06
N HIS A 184 -5.67 7.72 5.61
CA HIS A 184 -7.07 7.46 5.99
C HIS A 184 -7.89 6.98 4.78
N ALA A 185 -7.77 7.66 3.64
CA ALA A 185 -8.56 7.38 2.45
C ALA A 185 -8.24 6.03 1.79
N PRO A 186 -6.96 5.60 1.63
CA PRO A 186 -6.60 4.25 1.20
C PRO A 186 -7.11 3.08 2.07
N ILE A 187 -7.55 3.32 3.32
CA ILE A 187 -8.10 2.24 4.17
C ILE A 187 -9.39 1.67 3.58
N ALA A 188 -10.24 2.52 3.00
CA ALA A 188 -11.47 2.08 2.33
C ALA A 188 -11.22 1.07 1.19
N PRO A 189 -10.41 1.40 0.16
CA PRO A 189 -10.06 0.44 -0.88
C PRO A 189 -9.23 -0.73 -0.33
N LEU A 190 -8.43 -0.57 0.73
CA LEU A 190 -7.76 -1.70 1.37
C LEU A 190 -8.75 -2.71 1.96
N ILE A 191 -9.78 -2.26 2.70
CA ILE A 191 -10.84 -3.12 3.24
C ILE A 191 -11.54 -3.89 2.12
N MET A 192 -11.87 -3.18 1.02
CA MET A 192 -12.48 -3.81 -0.15
C MET A 192 -11.53 -4.84 -0.79
N GLY A 193 -10.24 -4.52 -0.90
CA GLY A 193 -9.20 -5.38 -1.44
C GLY A 193 -9.03 -6.66 -0.64
N ILE A 194 -8.95 -6.54 0.70
CA ILE A 194 -8.90 -7.67 1.62
C ILE A 194 -10.17 -8.52 1.48
N SER A 195 -11.35 -7.89 1.40
CA SER A 195 -12.62 -8.60 1.21
C SER A 195 -12.64 -9.41 -0.08
N ILE A 196 -12.21 -8.84 -1.21
CA ILE A 196 -12.09 -9.52 -2.51
C ILE A 196 -11.05 -10.65 -2.45
N PHE A 197 -9.97 -10.43 -1.70
CA PHE A 197 -8.88 -11.38 -1.57
C PHE A 197 -9.30 -12.62 -0.75
N LEU A 198 -10.06 -12.42 0.34
CA LEU A 198 -10.56 -13.45 1.25
C LEU A 198 -11.89 -14.11 0.81
N ALA A 199 -12.66 -13.50 -0.09
CA ALA A 199 -13.94 -14.05 -0.56
C ALA A 199 -13.88 -15.53 -1.03
N PRO A 200 -12.84 -15.98 -1.77
CA PRO A 200 -12.72 -17.39 -2.15
C PRO A 200 -12.55 -18.34 -0.95
N LEU A 201 -11.92 -17.89 0.14
CA LEU A 201 -11.68 -18.68 1.34
C LEU A 201 -12.98 -18.91 2.11
N LYS A 202 -13.82 -17.87 2.22
CA LYS A 202 -15.15 -17.97 2.84
C LYS A 202 -16.04 -18.95 2.09
N LEU A 203 -16.00 -18.94 0.75
CA LEU A 203 -16.75 -19.87 -0.08
C LEU A 203 -16.34 -21.33 0.14
N LEU A 204 -15.05 -21.56 0.44
CA LEU A 204 -14.50 -22.87 0.78
C LEU A 204 -14.95 -23.34 2.17
N ALA A 205 -15.11 -22.41 3.11
CA ALA A 205 -15.56 -22.71 4.48
C ALA A 205 -17.09 -22.86 4.64
N THR A 206 -17.90 -22.32 3.71
CA THR A 206 -19.37 -22.19 3.90
C THR A 206 -20.27 -22.95 2.92
N GLY A 207 -19.75 -23.74 1.94
CA GLY A 207 -20.64 -24.70 1.25
C GLY A 207 -20.15 -25.42 -0.02
N GLY A 208 -20.53 -26.71 -0.11
CA GLY A 208 -20.81 -27.47 -1.35
C GLY A 208 -19.66 -28.26 -1.98
N ILE A 209 -19.57 -29.55 -1.65
CA ILE A 209 -18.43 -30.47 -1.91
C ILE A 209 -18.18 -30.85 -3.38
N GLY A 210 -19.15 -30.76 -4.30
CA GLY A 210 -19.04 -31.48 -5.58
C GLY A 210 -18.37 -30.74 -6.76
N GLN A 211 -18.87 -29.55 -7.12
CA GLN A 211 -18.67 -29.04 -8.50
C GLN A 211 -18.01 -27.65 -8.58
N ARG A 212 -17.90 -26.93 -7.45
CA ARG A 212 -17.19 -25.64 -7.36
C ARG A 212 -15.71 -25.77 -7.01
N LEU A 213 -15.25 -26.94 -6.56
CA LEU A 213 -13.88 -27.15 -6.09
C LEU A 213 -12.81 -26.97 -7.17
N LYS A 214 -13.04 -27.40 -8.43
CA LYS A 214 -11.99 -27.34 -9.46
C LYS A 214 -11.63 -25.92 -9.92
N SER A 215 -12.59 -24.99 -9.99
CA SER A 215 -12.30 -23.60 -10.40
C SER A 215 -11.89 -22.71 -9.22
N THR A 216 -12.44 -22.94 -8.02
CA THR A 216 -12.06 -22.16 -6.82
C THR A 216 -10.73 -22.62 -6.25
N ALA A 217 -10.44 -23.93 -6.21
CA ALA A 217 -9.15 -24.42 -5.71
C ALA A 217 -7.98 -23.84 -6.52
N ALA A 218 -8.07 -23.78 -7.85
CA ALA A 218 -7.03 -23.19 -8.69
C ALA A 218 -6.80 -21.68 -8.41
N LEU A 219 -7.84 -20.94 -8.02
CA LEU A 219 -7.75 -19.54 -7.59
C LEU A 219 -7.18 -19.42 -6.16
N THR A 220 -7.57 -20.30 -5.25
CA THR A 220 -7.09 -20.35 -3.87
C THR A 220 -5.60 -20.72 -3.82
N THR A 221 -5.15 -21.71 -4.59
CA THR A 221 -3.72 -22.10 -4.66
C THR A 221 -2.85 -20.96 -5.21
N ARG A 222 -3.37 -20.12 -6.11
CA ARG A 222 -2.64 -18.96 -6.64
C ARG A 222 -2.53 -17.81 -5.62
N ARG A 223 -3.47 -17.68 -4.70
CA ARG A 223 -3.49 -16.62 -3.66
C ARG A 223 -2.83 -17.04 -2.35
N PHE A 224 -2.71 -18.35 -2.11
CA PHE A 224 -2.07 -18.90 -0.90
C PHE A 224 -0.62 -18.45 -0.72
N GLY A 225 0.18 -18.39 -1.80
CA GLY A 225 1.56 -17.91 -1.72
C GLY A 225 1.66 -16.46 -1.23
N ILE A 226 0.77 -15.57 -1.69
CA ILE A 226 0.74 -14.17 -1.24
C ILE A 226 0.28 -14.08 0.22
N MET A 227 -0.71 -14.89 0.62
CA MET A 227 -1.15 -14.99 2.02
C MET A 227 -0.04 -15.46 2.95
N ALA A 228 0.71 -16.50 2.55
CA ALA A 228 1.82 -17.02 3.33
C ALA A 228 2.95 -15.99 3.46
N ILE A 229 3.31 -15.30 2.37
CA ILE A 229 4.30 -14.22 2.40
C ILE A 229 3.84 -13.09 3.32
N PHE A 230 2.59 -12.66 3.20
CA PHE A 230 2.00 -11.60 4.04
C PHE A 230 1.99 -11.99 5.52
N ALA A 231 1.50 -13.19 5.84
CA ALA A 231 1.40 -13.68 7.21
C ALA A 231 2.78 -13.88 7.84
N GLY A 232 3.70 -14.49 7.10
CA GLY A 232 5.08 -14.71 7.55
C GLY A 232 5.84 -13.40 7.77
N ALA A 233 5.77 -12.45 6.83
CA ALA A 233 6.40 -11.15 6.97
C ALA A 233 5.83 -10.33 8.14
N THR A 234 4.51 -10.38 8.32
CA THR A 234 3.85 -9.73 9.46
C THR A 234 4.29 -10.37 10.77
N ALA A 235 4.25 -11.69 10.89
CA ALA A 235 4.68 -12.40 12.11
C ALA A 235 6.14 -12.05 12.46
N LEU A 236 7.04 -12.12 11.48
CA LEU A 236 8.45 -11.79 11.65
C LEU A 236 8.67 -10.36 12.14
N SER A 237 7.79 -9.41 11.83
CA SER A 237 7.91 -8.02 12.28
C SER A 237 7.57 -7.79 13.76
N PHE A 238 6.86 -8.73 14.40
CA PHE A 238 6.59 -8.74 15.84
C PHE A 238 7.57 -9.60 16.64
N CYS A 239 8.32 -10.49 15.97
CA CYS A 239 9.32 -11.33 16.60
C CYS A 239 10.54 -10.51 17.06
N ASP A 240 11.30 -11.07 18.00
CA ASP A 240 12.59 -10.52 18.37
C ASP A 240 13.59 -10.58 17.20
N SER A 241 14.60 -9.71 17.26
CA SER A 241 15.62 -9.66 16.22
C SER A 241 16.30 -11.01 16.04
N TYR A 242 16.29 -11.49 14.81
CA TYR A 242 16.99 -12.69 14.38
C TYR A 242 18.09 -12.31 13.40
N LEU A 243 19.29 -12.89 13.56
CA LEU A 243 20.45 -12.67 12.67
C LEU A 243 20.89 -11.19 12.52
N GLN A 244 20.73 -10.38 13.58
CA GLN A 244 21.02 -8.94 13.55
C GLN A 244 20.21 -8.15 12.51
N ILE A 245 19.07 -8.68 12.08
CA ILE A 245 18.12 -8.00 11.20
C ILE A 245 17.10 -7.28 12.07
N SER A 246 16.79 -6.03 11.73
CA SER A 246 15.69 -5.30 12.37
C SER A 246 14.34 -5.92 11.97
N PRO A 247 13.52 -6.46 12.90
CA PRO A 247 12.22 -7.05 12.59
C PRO A 247 11.30 -6.12 11.79
N LEU A 248 11.37 -4.81 12.03
CA LEU A 248 10.56 -3.80 11.35
C LEU A 248 10.66 -3.87 9.83
N ILE A 249 11.80 -4.27 9.26
CA ILE A 249 11.97 -4.31 7.80
C ILE A 249 11.04 -5.33 7.13
N PHE A 250 10.72 -6.44 7.80
CA PHE A 250 9.82 -7.45 7.25
C PHE A 250 8.40 -6.89 7.07
N PHE A 251 8.02 -5.90 7.89
CA PHE A 251 6.73 -5.22 7.74
C PHE A 251 6.61 -4.47 6.40
N ALA A 252 7.72 -4.08 5.77
CA ALA A 252 7.71 -3.47 4.44
C ALA A 252 7.11 -4.40 3.38
N ILE A 253 7.27 -5.73 3.52
CA ILE A 253 6.63 -6.71 2.64
C ILE A 253 5.13 -6.73 2.88
N SER A 254 4.68 -6.68 4.14
CA SER A 254 3.24 -6.61 4.47
C SER A 254 2.62 -5.33 3.91
N MET A 255 3.31 -4.20 4.03
CA MET A 255 2.88 -2.92 3.45
C MET A 255 2.80 -2.97 1.92
N LEU A 256 3.74 -3.65 1.26
CA LEU A 256 3.70 -3.86 -0.18
C LEU A 256 2.44 -4.62 -0.61
N VAL A 257 2.16 -5.74 0.07
CA VAL A 257 0.97 -6.56 -0.21
C VAL A 257 -0.30 -5.74 0.01
N CYS A 258 -0.43 -5.05 1.15
CA CYS A 258 -1.57 -4.20 1.44
C CYS A 258 -1.72 -3.06 0.43
N SER A 259 -0.63 -2.45 -0.05
CA SER A 259 -0.69 -1.42 -1.09
C SER A 259 -1.24 -1.96 -2.42
N ILE A 260 -0.83 -3.16 -2.82
CA ILE A 260 -1.38 -3.86 -4.00
C ILE A 260 -2.87 -4.19 -3.77
N LEU A 261 -3.24 -4.65 -2.57
CA LEU A 261 -4.65 -4.92 -2.21
C LEU A 261 -5.49 -3.64 -2.23
N ALA A 262 -4.95 -2.50 -1.79
CA ALA A 262 -5.64 -1.22 -1.90
C ALA A 262 -5.90 -0.86 -3.37
N GLY A 263 -4.92 -1.03 -4.28
CA GLY A 263 -5.17 -0.87 -5.71
C GLY A 263 -6.25 -1.82 -6.24
N ALA A 264 -6.20 -3.11 -5.87
CA ALA A 264 -7.21 -4.08 -6.29
C ALA A 264 -8.62 -3.75 -5.74
N GLY A 265 -8.70 -3.25 -4.50
CA GLY A 265 -9.96 -2.85 -3.90
C GLY A 265 -10.49 -1.53 -4.45
N MET A 266 -9.63 -0.60 -4.88
CA MET A 266 -10.04 0.58 -5.65
C MET A 266 -10.71 0.15 -6.95
N GLN A 267 -10.10 -0.79 -7.69
CA GLN A 267 -10.69 -1.36 -8.89
C GLN A 267 -12.03 -2.04 -8.59
N GLY A 268 -12.11 -2.74 -7.45
CA GLY A 268 -13.34 -3.34 -6.93
C GLY A 268 -14.44 -2.32 -6.66
N LEU A 269 -14.14 -1.22 -5.96
CA LEU A 269 -15.10 -0.16 -5.65
C LEU A 269 -15.63 0.53 -6.92
N VAL A 270 -14.74 0.80 -7.87
CA VAL A 270 -15.10 1.45 -9.14
C VAL A 270 -16.01 0.54 -9.97
N SER A 271 -15.67 -0.75 -10.06
CA SER A 271 -16.42 -1.75 -10.83
C SER A 271 -17.64 -2.34 -10.11
N ALA A 272 -17.84 -1.99 -8.83
CA ALA A 272 -18.84 -2.61 -7.98
C ALA A 272 -20.27 -2.50 -8.54
N GLY A 273 -20.97 -3.62 -8.55
CA GLY A 273 -22.37 -3.71 -8.97
C GLY A 273 -23.35 -3.74 -7.80
N PRO A 274 -24.66 -3.89 -8.08
CA PRO A 274 -25.68 -4.05 -7.05
C PRO A 274 -25.47 -5.26 -6.13
N ALA A 275 -24.72 -6.28 -6.59
CA ALA A 275 -24.35 -7.45 -5.83
C ALA A 275 -23.33 -7.14 -4.71
N ASP A 276 -22.47 -6.14 -4.94
CA ASP A 276 -21.38 -5.78 -4.03
C ASP A 276 -21.80 -4.76 -2.96
N ARG A 277 -23.08 -4.34 -2.97
CA ARG A 277 -23.62 -3.30 -2.08
C ARG A 277 -23.34 -3.55 -0.59
N LYS A 278 -23.35 -4.82 -0.16
CA LYS A 278 -23.08 -5.19 1.25
C LYS A 278 -21.62 -4.89 1.62
N TRP A 279 -20.69 -5.12 0.70
CA TRP A 279 -19.27 -4.87 0.91
C TRP A 279 -18.94 -3.37 0.89
N ILE A 280 -19.59 -2.60 0.00
CA ILE A 280 -19.48 -1.13 0.01
C ILE A 280 -20.03 -0.57 1.33
N LEU A 281 -21.21 -1.03 1.77
CA LEU A 281 -21.80 -0.60 3.03
C LEU A 281 -20.92 -0.97 4.22
N PHE A 282 -20.36 -2.18 4.24
CA PHE A 282 -19.42 -2.59 5.27
C PHE A 282 -18.20 -1.66 5.33
N ALA A 283 -17.58 -1.35 4.19
CA ALA A 283 -16.47 -0.41 4.15
C ALA A 283 -16.91 0.99 4.65
N ALA A 284 -18.09 1.47 4.26
CA ALA A 284 -18.62 2.75 4.72
C ALA A 284 -18.84 2.78 6.25
N ILE A 285 -19.38 1.70 6.83
CA ILE A 285 -19.58 1.55 8.27
C ILE A 285 -18.24 1.57 8.99
N VAL A 286 -17.25 0.81 8.52
CA VAL A 286 -15.91 0.79 9.14
C VAL A 286 -15.28 2.19 9.13
N MET A 287 -15.36 2.90 8.00
CA MET A 287 -14.86 4.29 7.91
C MET A 287 -15.62 5.23 8.85
N GLY A 288 -16.94 5.06 8.99
CA GLY A 288 -17.75 5.83 9.94
C GLY A 288 -17.39 5.54 11.40
N VAL A 289 -17.13 4.28 11.76
CA VAL A 289 -16.66 3.91 13.11
C VAL A 289 -15.29 4.53 13.37
N LEU A 290 -14.36 4.45 12.41
CA LEU A 290 -13.03 5.09 12.54
C LEU A 290 -13.12 6.61 12.69
N ALA A 291 -14.06 7.26 12.00
CA ALA A 291 -14.35 8.68 12.19
C ALA A 291 -14.81 8.99 13.62
N ILE A 292 -15.80 8.25 14.14
CA ILE A 292 -16.33 8.43 15.49
C ILE A 292 -15.23 8.22 16.52
N VAL A 293 -14.48 7.12 16.43
CA VAL A 293 -13.37 6.81 17.35
C VAL A 293 -12.32 7.93 17.31
N SER A 294 -11.95 8.42 16.13
CA SER A 294 -10.99 9.52 15.99
C SER A 294 -11.48 10.81 16.66
N LEU A 295 -12.76 11.16 16.48
CA LEU A 295 -13.34 12.36 17.08
C LEU A 295 -13.50 12.24 18.60
N LEU A 296 -13.89 11.07 19.12
CA LEU A 296 -13.94 10.81 20.56
C LEU A 296 -12.55 10.84 21.21
N LEU A 297 -11.53 10.36 20.51
CA LEU A 297 -10.15 10.52 20.96
C LEU A 297 -9.76 12.01 20.96
N ALA A 298 -10.13 12.78 19.94
CA ALA A 298 -9.87 14.21 19.90
C ALA A 298 -10.44 14.95 21.11
N THR A 299 -11.71 14.69 21.48
CA THR A 299 -12.33 15.34 22.65
C THR A 299 -11.61 14.99 23.95
N LYS A 300 -11.21 13.72 24.13
CA LYS A 300 -10.41 13.28 25.28
C LYS A 300 -9.07 14.02 25.37
N TYR A 301 -8.38 14.22 24.25
CA TYR A 301 -7.11 14.96 24.23
C TYR A 301 -7.28 16.47 24.43
N PHE A 302 -8.38 17.08 23.97
CA PHE A 302 -8.71 18.48 24.29
C PHE A 302 -8.98 18.69 25.78
N GLN A 303 -9.57 17.70 26.45
CA GLN A 303 -9.86 17.75 27.89
C GLN A 303 -8.66 17.40 28.78
N THR A 304 -7.48 17.11 28.21
CA THR A 304 -6.28 16.84 29.00
C THR A 304 -5.78 18.12 29.66
N PHE A 305 -5.42 18.04 30.95
CA PHE A 305 -5.06 19.17 31.82
C PHE A 305 -4.10 20.18 31.14
N LEU A 306 -4.41 21.48 31.27
CA LEU A 306 -3.66 22.62 30.73
C LEU A 306 -3.49 22.64 29.19
N GLY A 307 -4.30 21.91 28.42
CA GLY A 307 -4.24 21.95 26.95
C GLY A 307 -2.99 21.30 26.35
N LEU A 308 -2.22 20.54 27.15
CA LEU A 308 -1.03 19.81 26.72
C LEU A 308 -1.34 18.78 25.60
N GLY A 309 -2.60 18.35 25.49
CA GLY A 309 -3.09 17.45 24.45
C GLY A 309 -3.55 18.13 23.15
N ASN A 310 -3.65 19.47 23.09
CA ASN A 310 -4.29 20.19 21.98
C ASN A 310 -3.68 19.84 20.62
N GLY A 311 -2.35 19.76 20.56
CA GLY A 311 -1.68 19.44 19.31
C GLY A 311 -1.87 17.99 18.83
N TYR A 312 -2.30 17.07 19.70
CA TYR A 312 -2.72 15.71 19.29
C TYR A 312 -4.20 15.69 18.92
N ALA A 313 -5.02 16.45 19.65
CA ALA A 313 -6.44 16.57 19.39
C ALA A 313 -6.71 17.12 17.97
N VAL A 314 -5.97 18.14 17.52
CA VAL A 314 -6.06 18.68 16.16
C VAL A 314 -5.77 17.62 15.08
N LEU A 315 -4.80 16.74 15.31
CA LEU A 315 -4.47 15.65 14.37
C LEU A 315 -5.58 14.60 14.31
N PHE A 316 -6.19 14.26 15.44
CA PHE A 316 -7.37 13.39 15.47
C PHE A 316 -8.59 14.00 14.79
N VAL A 317 -8.78 15.32 14.89
CA VAL A 317 -9.83 16.03 14.14
C VAL A 317 -9.57 15.93 12.63
N HIS A 318 -8.32 16.09 12.18
CA HIS A 318 -7.98 15.94 10.76
C HIS A 318 -8.24 14.51 10.28
N ALA A 319 -7.79 13.50 11.03
CA ALA A 319 -8.09 12.10 10.74
C ALA A 319 -9.60 11.84 10.65
N GLY A 320 -10.35 12.32 11.64
CA GLY A 320 -11.81 12.22 11.68
C GLY A 320 -12.48 12.84 10.45
N LYS A 321 -12.07 14.05 10.04
CA LYS A 321 -12.57 14.70 8.83
C LYS A 321 -12.32 13.87 7.57
N MET A 322 -11.12 13.30 7.41
CA MET A 322 -10.80 12.45 6.26
C MET A 322 -11.61 11.14 6.27
N TYR A 323 -11.80 10.53 7.44
CA TYR A 323 -12.66 9.35 7.57
C TYR A 323 -14.12 9.64 7.23
N VAL A 324 -14.67 10.78 7.68
CA VAL A 324 -16.02 11.24 7.33
C VAL A 324 -16.15 11.44 5.82
N LEU A 325 -15.20 12.15 5.20
CA LEU A 325 -15.19 12.38 3.76
C LEU A 325 -15.24 11.06 2.98
N CYS A 326 -14.45 10.08 3.39
CA CYS A 326 -14.44 8.75 2.77
C CYS A 326 -15.73 7.97 3.03
N ALA A 327 -16.28 8.05 4.24
CA ALA A 327 -17.56 7.41 4.58
C ALA A 327 -18.70 7.97 3.72
N ILE A 328 -18.75 9.29 3.52
CA ILE A 328 -19.72 9.95 2.64
C ILE A 328 -19.55 9.48 1.18
N ALA A 329 -18.32 9.46 0.66
CA ALA A 329 -18.05 8.99 -0.70
C ALA A 329 -18.52 7.53 -0.91
N LEU A 330 -18.24 6.64 0.06
CA LEU A 330 -18.70 5.26 0.02
C LEU A 330 -20.22 5.12 0.19
N ALA A 331 -20.86 5.97 1.00
CA ALA A 331 -22.32 5.99 1.12
C ALA A 331 -22.97 6.38 -0.22
N ILE A 332 -22.43 7.38 -0.92
CA ILE A 332 -22.86 7.73 -2.29
C ILE A 332 -22.67 6.53 -3.23
N PHE A 333 -21.56 5.79 -3.12
CA PHE A 333 -21.35 4.57 -3.92
C PHE A 333 -22.40 3.49 -3.61
N PHE A 334 -22.75 3.32 -2.34
CA PHE A 334 -23.78 2.39 -1.94
C PHE A 334 -25.13 2.76 -2.56
N PHE A 335 -25.55 4.03 -2.50
CA PHE A 335 -26.81 4.48 -3.09
C PHE A 335 -26.80 4.38 -4.61
N THR A 336 -25.71 4.77 -5.28
CA THR A 336 -25.60 4.63 -6.75
C THR A 336 -25.59 3.15 -7.19
N ALA A 337 -24.93 2.26 -6.45
CA ALA A 337 -24.96 0.82 -6.70
C ALA A 337 -26.36 0.23 -6.45
N ARG A 338 -27.08 0.69 -5.42
CA ARG A 338 -28.48 0.30 -5.14
C ARG A 338 -29.42 0.77 -6.24
N ALA A 339 -29.25 1.99 -6.73
CA ALA A 339 -30.02 2.58 -7.83
C ALA A 339 -29.65 2.01 -9.21
N LYS A 340 -28.70 1.07 -9.29
CA LYS A 340 -28.17 0.48 -10.54
C LYS A 340 -27.57 1.52 -11.51
N LEU A 341 -27.21 2.71 -11.01
CA LEU A 341 -26.59 3.76 -11.80
C LEU A 341 -25.10 3.45 -12.00
N ARG A 342 -24.69 3.33 -13.26
CA ARG A 342 -23.30 3.04 -13.67
C ARG A 342 -22.62 4.30 -14.22
N VAL A 343 -22.37 5.27 -13.35
CA VAL A 343 -21.68 6.51 -13.74
C VAL A 343 -20.21 6.42 -13.35
N MET A 344 -19.43 5.75 -14.20
CA MET A 344 -18.00 5.50 -14.03
C MET A 344 -17.17 6.76 -13.72
N PRO A 345 -17.30 7.91 -14.43
CA PRO A 345 -16.46 9.07 -14.18
C PRO A 345 -16.73 9.70 -12.81
N ILE A 346 -17.99 9.74 -12.36
CA ILE A 346 -18.37 10.27 -11.05
C ILE A 346 -17.77 9.39 -9.94
N ARG A 347 -17.83 8.07 -10.09
CA ARG A 347 -17.20 7.15 -9.13
C ARG A 347 -15.70 7.35 -9.07
N LEU A 348 -15.04 7.47 -10.21
CA LEU A 348 -13.60 7.69 -10.24
C LEU A 348 -13.23 9.02 -9.56
N ALA A 349 -13.95 10.10 -9.86
CA ALA A 349 -13.73 11.41 -9.23
C ALA A 349 -13.95 11.38 -7.72
N LEU A 350 -15.05 10.79 -7.25
CA LEU A 350 -15.39 10.65 -5.84
C LEU A 350 -14.40 9.78 -5.06
N LEU A 351 -13.67 8.87 -5.72
CA LEU A 351 -12.66 8.03 -5.07
C LEU A 351 -11.28 8.67 -5.14
N CYS A 352 -10.89 9.21 -6.30
CA CYS A 352 -9.59 9.82 -6.51
C CYS A 352 -9.43 11.13 -5.75
N ALA A 353 -10.47 11.96 -5.64
CA ALA A 353 -10.34 13.28 -5.01
C ALA A 353 -10.04 13.20 -3.49
N PRO A 354 -10.79 12.43 -2.67
CA PRO A 354 -10.46 12.27 -1.25
C PRO A 354 -9.09 11.64 -1.04
N ILE A 355 -8.73 10.67 -1.87
CA ILE A 355 -7.42 10.02 -1.80
C ILE A 355 -6.31 11.03 -2.11
N ALA A 356 -6.43 11.79 -3.20
CA ALA A 356 -5.45 12.81 -3.56
C ALA A 356 -5.29 13.85 -2.43
N ILE A 357 -6.40 14.40 -1.93
CA ILE A 357 -6.39 15.37 -0.83
C ILE A 357 -5.66 14.81 0.41
N ASP A 358 -5.99 13.58 0.81
CA ASP A 358 -5.36 12.94 1.97
C ASP A 358 -3.86 12.71 1.74
N PHE A 359 -3.45 12.26 0.54
CA PHE A 359 -2.03 12.13 0.19
C PHE A 359 -1.28 13.46 0.22
N PHE A 360 -1.79 14.49 -0.47
CA PHE A 360 -1.11 15.79 -0.57
C PHE A 360 -0.92 16.46 0.79
N LEU A 361 -1.95 16.40 1.64
CA LEU A 361 -1.90 17.01 2.97
C LEU A 361 -1.09 16.14 3.93
N SER A 362 -1.43 14.85 4.06
CA SER A 362 -0.82 13.99 5.07
C SER A 362 0.62 13.63 4.75
N ALA A 363 1.02 13.50 3.48
CA ALA A 363 2.40 13.21 3.12
C ALA A 363 3.32 14.40 3.42
N ARG A 364 2.91 15.61 3.04
CA ARG A 364 3.64 16.84 3.34
C ARG A 364 3.83 17.00 4.84
N ASP A 365 2.74 16.84 5.60
CA ASP A 365 2.76 16.90 7.06
C ASP A 365 3.70 15.88 7.71
N ILE A 366 3.88 14.70 7.11
CA ILE A 366 4.82 13.69 7.61
C ILE A 366 6.24 14.14 7.31
N VAL A 367 6.54 14.53 6.07
CA VAL A 367 7.90 14.95 5.68
C VAL A 367 8.36 16.16 6.50
N ASP A 368 7.50 17.18 6.64
CA ASP A 368 7.79 18.39 7.42
C ASP A 368 8.01 18.10 8.93
N LYS A 369 7.56 16.95 9.44
CA LYS A 369 7.77 16.53 10.84
C LYS A 369 8.93 15.55 11.01
N THR A 370 9.39 14.93 9.92
CA THR A 370 10.48 13.94 9.95
C THR A 370 11.82 14.50 9.51
N MET A 371 11.81 15.52 8.66
CA MET A 371 12.97 16.38 8.38
C MET A 371 13.06 17.45 9.46
#